data_AF-A0A9E2GRS9-F1
#
_entry.id   AF-A0A9E2GRS9-F1
#
_cell.length_a   1.000
_cell.length_b   1.000
_cell.length_c   1.000
_cell.angle_alpha   90.00
_cell.angle_beta   90.00
_cell.angle_gamma   90.00
#
_symmetry.space_group_name_H-M   'P 1'
#
loop_
_entity.id
_entity.type
_entity.pdbx_description
1 polymer ?
#
loop_
_entity_poly.entity_id
_entity_poly.type
_entity_poly.pdbx_seq_one_letter_code
_entity_poly.pdbx_strand_id
1 'polypeptide(L)'
;MRQAIVVVIVSFMTAACAFDTSGVRAPRETACDDGRDNDSDGFTDCDDQDCTGTPACTQNNVNNINNINNVTNPEICDNGVDDDGDSLIDCDDTDCATDLACWLEICDNGIDDNEDNLVDCDDPDCITADNCRTEICNNTIDDNGD
;
A
#
# COMPACT_ATOMS: atom_id res chain seq x y z
N MET A 1 28.63 -25.47 -64.82
CA MET A 1 27.75 -26.47 -64.18
C MET A 1 27.11 -25.79 -62.98
N ARG A 2 25.79 -25.90 -62.84
CA ARG A 2 24.96 -25.25 -61.82
C ARG A 2 25.53 -25.44 -60.42
N GLN A 3 25.69 -24.35 -59.66
CA GLN A 3 25.52 -24.38 -58.21
C GLN A 3 24.70 -23.15 -57.79
N ALA A 4 23.74 -23.43 -56.91
CA ALA A 4 22.53 -22.67 -56.69
C ALA A 4 22.76 -21.41 -55.84
N ILE A 5 21.93 -20.39 -56.08
CA ILE A 5 21.76 -19.25 -55.18
C ILE A 5 21.25 -19.81 -53.86
N VAL A 6 22.12 -19.94 -52.86
CA VAL A 6 21.71 -20.19 -51.47
C VAL A 6 21.21 -18.85 -50.95
N VAL A 7 19.89 -18.65 -51.00
CA VAL A 7 19.23 -17.56 -50.31
C VAL A 7 19.49 -17.79 -48.82
N VAL A 8 20.45 -17.06 -48.26
CA VAL A 8 20.60 -16.94 -46.81
C VAL A 8 19.44 -16.06 -46.36
N ILE A 9 18.27 -16.68 -46.19
CA ILE A 9 17.21 -16.14 -45.37
C ILE A 9 17.82 -16.11 -43.97
N VAL A 10 18.31 -14.95 -43.57
CA VAL A 10 18.67 -14.68 -42.18
C VAL A 10 17.38 -14.90 -41.44
N SER A 11 17.26 -16.06 -40.80
CA SER A 11 16.15 -16.41 -39.94
C SER A 11 16.27 -15.48 -38.73
N PHE A 12 15.72 -14.28 -38.88
CA PHE A 12 15.29 -13.50 -37.74
C PHE A 12 14.27 -14.40 -37.05
N MET A 13 14.69 -15.02 -35.94
CA MET A 13 13.75 -15.49 -34.95
C MET A 13 12.99 -14.25 -34.48
N THR A 14 11.92 -13.93 -35.19
CA THR A 14 10.85 -13.16 -34.59
C THR A 14 10.42 -14.02 -33.42
N ALA A 15 10.78 -13.60 -32.21
CA ALA A 15 10.05 -13.97 -31.02
C ALA A 15 8.62 -13.44 -31.25
N ALA A 16 7.83 -14.23 -31.96
CA ALA A 16 6.40 -14.17 -31.82
C ALA A 16 6.17 -14.72 -30.41
N CYS A 17 5.86 -13.82 -29.47
CA CYS A 17 4.83 -14.15 -28.49
C CYS A 17 3.70 -14.83 -29.27
N ALA A 18 3.26 -15.99 -28.79
CA ALA A 18 2.15 -16.70 -29.41
C ALA A 18 0.97 -15.73 -29.48
N PHE A 19 0.75 -15.14 -30.66
CA PHE A 19 -0.48 -14.45 -30.97
C PHE A 19 -1.47 -15.57 -31.24
N ASP A 20 -2.09 -16.05 -30.16
CA ASP A 20 -3.18 -17.00 -30.27
C ASP A 20 -4.36 -16.29 -30.93
N THR A 21 -4.46 -16.42 -32.24
CA THR A 21 -5.63 -16.01 -33.03
C THR A 21 -6.78 -17.00 -32.89
N SER A 22 -6.95 -17.66 -31.75
CA SER A 22 -8.21 -18.33 -31.44
C SER A 22 -9.27 -17.25 -31.31
N GLY A 23 -9.87 -16.87 -32.45
CA GLY A 23 -11.03 -15.99 -32.58
C GLY A 23 -12.30 -16.57 -31.97
N VAL A 24 -12.18 -17.29 -30.85
CA VAL A 24 -13.22 -17.43 -29.86
C VAL A 24 -13.02 -16.21 -28.97
N ARG A 25 -13.80 -15.14 -29.21
CA ARG A 25 -13.92 -14.11 -28.18
C ARG A 25 -14.36 -14.87 -26.93
N ALA A 26 -13.53 -14.86 -25.89
CA ALA A 26 -13.92 -15.41 -24.61
C ALA A 26 -15.28 -14.78 -24.21
N PRO A 27 -16.09 -15.48 -23.40
CA PRO A 27 -17.18 -14.83 -22.69
C PRO A 27 -16.71 -13.52 -22.06
N ARG A 28 -17.62 -12.63 -21.70
CA ARG A 28 -17.20 -11.46 -20.92
C ARG A 28 -17.01 -11.90 -19.47
N GLU A 29 -15.92 -11.49 -18.83
CA GLU A 29 -15.74 -11.67 -17.39
C GLU A 29 -17.00 -11.22 -16.61
N THR A 30 -17.44 -12.10 -15.69
CA THR A 30 -18.72 -11.99 -14.98
C THR A 30 -18.56 -11.64 -13.51
N ALA A 31 -17.39 -11.93 -12.91
CA ALA A 31 -17.02 -11.49 -11.57
C ALA A 31 -15.58 -10.95 -11.63
N CYS A 32 -15.41 -9.67 -11.31
CA CYS A 32 -14.14 -8.97 -11.48
C CYS A 32 -13.37 -8.82 -10.16
N ASP A 33 -13.68 -9.68 -9.19
CA ASP A 33 -13.25 -9.54 -7.80
C ASP A 33 -13.31 -10.86 -6.99
N ASP A 34 -13.31 -12.00 -7.68
CA ASP A 34 -13.44 -13.32 -7.03
C ASP A 34 -12.17 -14.19 -7.14
N GLY A 35 -11.09 -13.62 -7.70
CA GLY A 35 -9.80 -14.29 -7.85
C GLY A 35 -9.82 -15.36 -8.94
N ARG A 36 -10.80 -15.33 -9.85
CA ARG A 36 -10.98 -16.36 -10.89
C ARG A 36 -11.10 -15.74 -12.27
N ASP A 37 -10.61 -16.51 -13.23
CA ASP A 37 -10.79 -16.29 -14.67
C ASP A 37 -12.09 -17.00 -15.10
N ASN A 38 -13.22 -16.29 -15.07
CA ASN A 38 -14.54 -16.89 -15.32
C ASN A 38 -14.92 -16.89 -16.80
N ASP A 39 -14.11 -16.28 -17.67
CA ASP A 39 -14.22 -16.40 -19.12
C ASP A 39 -13.11 -17.25 -19.78
N SER A 40 -12.11 -17.65 -18.98
CA SER A 40 -11.00 -18.52 -19.35
C SER A 40 -10.09 -17.96 -20.45
N ASP A 41 -9.93 -16.63 -20.50
CA ASP A 41 -9.05 -15.94 -21.45
C ASP A 41 -7.60 -15.76 -20.96
N GLY A 42 -7.35 -16.12 -19.70
CA GLY A 42 -6.05 -16.09 -19.05
C GLY A 42 -5.78 -14.83 -18.24
N PHE A 43 -6.71 -13.88 -18.18
CA PHE A 43 -6.66 -12.74 -17.28
C PHE A 43 -7.63 -12.96 -16.09
N THR A 44 -7.41 -12.25 -14.99
CA THR A 44 -8.20 -12.46 -13.75
C THR A 44 -8.54 -11.10 -13.17
N ASP A 45 -9.80 -10.94 -12.74
CA ASP A 45 -10.31 -9.74 -12.07
C ASP A 45 -9.91 -8.44 -12.79
N CYS A 46 -9.19 -7.52 -12.12
CA CYS A 46 -8.82 -6.24 -12.70
C CYS A 46 -7.62 -6.28 -13.64
N ASP A 47 -6.93 -7.42 -13.72
CA ASP A 47 -5.97 -7.66 -14.79
C ASP A 47 -6.68 -8.03 -16.10
N ASP A 48 -7.99 -8.32 -16.05
CA ASP A 48 -8.85 -8.57 -17.21
C ASP A 48 -9.38 -7.27 -17.85
N GLN A 49 -9.23 -7.17 -19.17
CA GLN A 49 -9.70 -6.03 -19.95
C GLN A 49 -11.24 -5.94 -19.98
N ASP A 50 -11.96 -7.05 -19.88
CA ASP A 50 -13.43 -7.07 -19.85
C ASP A 50 -13.99 -6.53 -18.53
N CYS A 51 -13.15 -6.42 -17.50
CA CYS A 51 -13.43 -5.77 -16.21
C CYS A 51 -13.17 -4.26 -16.18
N THR A 52 -12.64 -3.67 -17.27
CA THR A 52 -12.40 -2.22 -17.33
C THR A 52 -13.68 -1.41 -17.09
N GLY A 53 -13.60 -0.44 -16.17
CA GLY A 53 -14.70 0.45 -15.81
C GLY A 53 -15.81 -0.18 -14.96
N THR A 54 -15.65 -1.43 -14.51
CA THR A 54 -16.56 -2.01 -13.52
C THR A 54 -16.26 -1.43 -12.13
N PRO A 55 -17.26 -1.30 -11.22
CA PRO A 55 -17.03 -0.85 -9.85
C PRO A 55 -16.00 -1.71 -9.10
N ALA A 56 -15.84 -2.96 -9.53
CA ALA A 56 -14.86 -3.88 -8.98
C ALA A 56 -13.40 -3.49 -9.28
N CYS A 57 -13.17 -2.69 -10.31
CA CYS A 57 -11.85 -2.25 -10.76
C CYS A 57 -11.73 -0.72 -10.84
N THR A 58 -12.70 -0.01 -10.26
CA THR A 58 -12.49 1.36 -9.82
C THR A 58 -11.74 1.30 -8.49
N GLN A 59 -10.74 2.15 -8.32
CA GLN A 59 -10.05 2.42 -7.04
C GLN A 59 -11.06 2.23 -5.89
N ASN A 60 -10.77 1.33 -4.93
CA ASN A 60 -11.58 0.97 -3.75
C ASN A 60 -12.39 -0.36 -3.81
N ASN A 61 -11.93 -1.40 -4.52
CA ASN A 61 -12.51 -2.74 -4.34
C ASN A 61 -11.61 -3.67 -3.51
N VAL A 62 -12.19 -4.12 -2.39
CA VAL A 62 -11.60 -4.83 -1.26
C VAL A 62 -11.34 -6.32 -1.48
N ASN A 63 -11.53 -6.80 -2.71
CA ASN A 63 -11.24 -8.19 -3.09
C ASN A 63 -10.10 -8.29 -4.09
N ASN A 64 -9.47 -7.16 -4.47
CA ASN A 64 -8.25 -7.15 -5.26
C ASN A 64 -7.05 -7.03 -4.31
N ILE A 65 -6.51 -8.18 -3.91
CA ILE A 65 -5.28 -8.35 -3.11
C ILE A 65 -4.01 -7.78 -3.79
N ASN A 66 -4.15 -7.11 -4.93
CA ASN A 66 -3.11 -6.44 -5.70
C ASN A 66 -3.40 -4.93 -5.91
N ASN A 67 -4.41 -4.36 -5.22
CA ASN A 67 -4.85 -2.96 -5.37
C ASN A 67 -4.73 -2.15 -4.06
N ILE A 68 -3.47 -1.87 -3.68
CA ILE A 68 -2.82 -0.68 -3.06
C ILE A 68 -3.63 0.54 -2.58
N ASN A 69 -4.88 0.37 -2.16
CA ASN A 69 -5.68 1.41 -1.49
C ASN A 69 -6.85 0.68 -0.82
N ASN A 70 -6.49 -0.01 0.26
CA ASN A 70 -7.32 -0.89 1.06
C ASN A 70 -8.17 -0.08 2.05
N VAL A 71 -9.21 0.57 1.54
CA VAL A 71 -10.17 1.37 2.33
C VAL A 71 -10.89 0.55 3.44
N THR A 72 -10.67 -0.77 3.55
CA THR A 72 -11.24 -1.60 4.61
C THR A 72 -10.29 -2.07 5.70
N ASN A 73 -8.98 -1.79 5.58
CA ASN A 73 -8.06 -1.97 6.69
C ASN A 73 -7.31 -0.65 6.91
N PRO A 74 -7.90 0.32 7.63
CA PRO A 74 -7.22 1.57 7.89
C PRO A 74 -5.95 1.30 8.70
N GLU A 75 -4.86 1.95 8.29
CA GLU A 75 -3.58 1.90 9.02
C GLU A 75 -3.76 2.41 10.46
N ILE A 76 -3.11 1.76 11.43
CA ILE A 76 -3.03 2.24 12.81
C ILE A 76 -1.65 2.85 12.99
N CYS A 77 -1.59 4.17 12.91
CA CYS A 77 -0.36 4.94 12.75
C CYS A 77 0.61 4.98 13.95
N ASP A 78 0.46 4.12 14.96
CA ASP A 78 1.20 4.17 16.23
C ASP A 78 1.55 2.80 16.84
N ASN A 79 1.47 1.71 16.08
CA ASN A 79 1.52 0.36 16.64
C ASN A 79 2.71 -0.50 16.17
N GLY A 80 3.55 0.02 15.27
CA GLY A 80 4.75 -0.68 14.79
C GLY A 80 4.49 -1.78 13.77
N VAL A 81 3.30 -1.83 13.15
CA VAL A 81 2.95 -2.81 12.13
C VAL A 81 2.44 -2.15 10.85
N ASP A 82 2.47 -2.91 9.76
CA ASP A 82 1.81 -2.59 8.50
C ASP A 82 0.42 -3.21 8.59
N ASP A 83 -0.57 -2.43 9.03
CA ASP A 83 -1.94 -2.91 9.15
C ASP A 83 -2.60 -3.00 7.77
N ASP A 84 -2.40 -2.03 6.88
CA ASP A 84 -3.13 -1.95 5.61
C ASP A 84 -2.61 -2.89 4.50
N GLY A 85 -1.35 -3.35 4.64
CA GLY A 85 -0.64 -4.30 3.79
C GLY A 85 0.14 -3.68 2.63
N ASP A 86 0.38 -2.37 2.62
CA ASP A 86 1.05 -1.65 1.52
C ASP A 86 2.59 -1.59 1.64
N SER A 87 3.14 -2.20 2.70
CA SER A 87 4.57 -2.23 3.06
C SER A 87 5.15 -0.93 3.61
N LEU A 88 4.30 0.04 3.95
CA LEU A 88 4.64 1.16 4.80
C LEU A 88 4.18 0.85 6.24
N ILE A 89 4.80 1.48 7.22
CA ILE A 89 4.54 1.22 8.65
C ILE A 89 4.35 2.57 9.32
N ASP A 90 3.29 2.72 10.11
CA ASP A 90 3.00 3.90 10.92
C ASP A 90 3.21 5.22 10.15
N CYS A 91 4.12 6.09 10.59
CA CYS A 91 4.35 7.42 10.03
C CYS A 91 5.12 7.44 8.70
N ASP A 92 5.75 6.31 8.33
CA ASP A 92 6.25 6.11 6.98
C ASP A 92 5.09 5.86 5.99
N ASP A 93 3.88 5.57 6.48
CA ASP A 93 2.67 5.37 5.68
C ASP A 93 2.04 6.70 5.22
N THR A 94 1.71 6.76 3.93
CA THR A 94 1.03 7.91 3.33
C THR A 94 -0.41 8.08 3.79
N ASP A 95 -1.07 7.01 4.24
CA ASP A 95 -2.40 7.03 4.83
C ASP A 95 -2.37 7.66 6.25
N CYS A 96 -1.21 7.69 6.90
CA CYS A 96 -0.96 8.33 8.19
C CYS A 96 -0.53 9.81 8.09
N ALA A 97 -0.46 10.38 6.88
CA ALA A 97 0.06 11.73 6.65
C ALA A 97 -0.67 12.86 7.42
N THR A 98 -1.90 12.62 7.88
CA THR A 98 -2.66 13.57 8.71
C THR A 98 -3.02 13.04 10.09
N ASP A 99 -2.52 11.86 10.45
CA ASP A 99 -2.79 11.28 11.75
C ASP A 99 -2.07 12.08 12.83
N LEU A 100 -2.73 12.27 13.96
CA LEU A 100 -2.14 13.00 15.07
C LEU A 100 -1.00 12.22 15.72
N ALA A 101 -0.97 10.89 15.65
CA ALA A 101 0.13 10.07 16.17
C ALA A 101 1.47 10.45 15.56
N CYS A 102 1.51 10.74 14.26
CA CYS A 102 2.73 11.15 13.56
C CYS A 102 3.10 12.62 13.73
N TRP A 103 2.27 13.37 14.45
CA TRP A 103 2.41 14.82 14.66
C TRP A 103 2.46 15.18 16.14
N LEU A 104 2.19 14.22 17.03
CA LEU A 104 2.13 14.39 18.47
C LEU A 104 2.97 13.30 19.11
N GLU A 105 3.94 13.73 19.90
CA GLU A 105 4.77 12.85 20.70
C GLU A 105 3.98 12.17 21.83
N ILE A 106 4.16 10.85 22.03
CA ILE A 106 3.68 10.15 23.22
C ILE A 106 4.76 10.26 24.30
N CYS A 107 4.55 11.22 25.19
CA CYS A 107 5.57 11.72 26.11
C CYS A 107 6.14 10.76 27.18
N ASP A 108 5.79 9.47 27.18
CA ASP A 108 6.17 8.49 28.21
C ASP A 108 6.54 7.09 27.71
N ASN A 109 6.73 6.90 26.40
CA ASN A 109 6.97 5.58 25.81
C ASN A 109 8.45 5.30 25.47
N GLY A 110 9.33 6.30 25.53
CA GLY A 110 10.76 6.18 25.22
C GLY A 110 11.09 6.04 23.73
N ILE A 111 10.18 6.42 22.84
CA ILE A 111 10.28 6.41 21.38
C ILE A 111 10.13 7.85 20.89
N ASP A 112 10.64 8.15 19.70
CA ASP A 112 10.42 9.42 18.97
C ASP A 112 9.24 9.18 18.03
N ASP A 113 8.02 9.49 18.44
CA ASP A 113 6.79 9.12 17.74
C ASP A 113 6.49 10.05 16.55
N ASN A 114 6.98 11.31 16.62
CA ASN A 114 6.82 12.30 15.55
C ASN A 114 8.05 12.39 14.60
N GLU A 115 9.08 11.57 14.84
CA GLU A 115 10.35 11.47 14.11
C GLU A 115 11.16 12.78 13.99
N ASP A 116 11.05 13.67 14.98
CA ASP A 116 11.75 14.96 14.98
C ASP A 116 13.17 14.89 15.62
N ASN A 117 13.57 13.71 16.12
CA ASN A 117 14.78 13.37 16.87
C ASN A 117 14.78 13.82 18.34
N LEU A 118 13.61 14.05 18.91
CA LEU A 118 13.40 14.31 20.32
C LEU A 118 12.51 13.18 20.88
N VAL A 119 12.70 12.84 22.15
CA VAL A 119 12.05 11.67 22.76
C VAL A 119 11.44 12.11 24.09
N ASP A 120 10.19 11.73 24.34
CA ASP A 120 9.47 12.00 25.58
C ASP A 120 9.58 13.48 26.01
N CYS A 121 10.02 13.73 27.25
CA CYS A 121 10.15 15.06 27.83
C CYS A 121 11.29 15.90 27.25
N ASP A 122 12.14 15.33 26.41
CA ASP A 122 13.09 16.10 25.61
C ASP A 122 12.42 16.73 24.37
N ASP A 123 11.19 16.30 24.02
CA ASP A 123 10.36 16.85 22.93
C ASP A 123 9.55 18.11 23.37
N PRO A 124 9.61 19.22 22.60
CA PRO A 124 8.82 20.43 22.81
C PRO A 124 7.29 20.25 22.78
N ASP A 125 6.78 19.25 22.07
CA ASP A 125 5.35 18.91 22.01
C ASP A 125 4.86 18.30 23.34
N CYS A 126 5.80 17.80 24.17
CA CYS A 126 5.53 17.29 25.51
C CYS A 126 5.52 18.34 26.62
N ILE A 127 5.66 19.63 26.29
CA ILE A 127 5.75 20.70 27.31
C ILE A 127 4.50 20.84 28.19
N THR A 128 3.34 20.36 27.69
CA THR A 128 2.07 20.34 28.43
C THR A 128 1.72 18.99 29.03
N ALA A 129 2.50 17.94 28.76
CA ALA A 129 2.25 16.62 29.31
C ALA A 129 2.59 16.60 30.80
N ASP A 130 1.65 16.13 31.64
CA ASP A 130 1.80 16.19 33.09
C ASP A 130 3.08 15.45 33.53
N ASN A 131 3.40 14.30 32.95
CA ASN A 131 4.60 13.52 33.26
C ASN A 131 5.94 14.21 32.90
N CYS A 132 5.92 15.24 32.05
CA CYS A 132 7.10 16.02 31.64
C CYS A 132 7.19 17.39 32.32
N ARG A 133 6.17 17.78 33.07
CA ARG A 133 6.21 19.02 33.85
C ARG A 133 7.09 18.81 35.08
N THR A 134 7.97 19.76 35.32
CA THR A 134 8.69 19.84 36.60
C THR A 134 7.70 20.17 37.71
N GLU A 135 7.66 19.36 38.78
CA GLU A 135 6.81 19.63 39.94
C GLU A 135 7.08 21.04 40.49
N ILE A 136 6.05 21.88 40.53
CA ILE A 136 6.14 23.17 41.21
C ILE A 136 5.74 22.95 42.67
N CYS A 137 6.73 22.65 43.52
CA CYS A 137 6.51 22.30 44.94
C CYS A 137 5.88 23.42 45.81
N ASN A 138 5.42 24.54 45.24
CA ASN A 138 4.90 25.71 45.95
C ASN A 138 3.46 26.12 45.59
N ASN A 139 2.76 25.38 44.72
CA ASN A 139 1.40 25.73 44.28
C ASN A 139 0.30 24.76 44.75
N THR A 140 0.64 23.73 45.52
CA THR A 140 -0.29 22.70 46.04
C THR A 140 -1.06 21.93 44.95
N ILE A 141 -0.60 22.00 43.70
CA ILE A 141 -1.09 21.23 42.57
C ILE A 141 -0.02 20.18 42.28
N ASP A 142 -0.46 18.95 42.10
CA ASP A 142 0.38 17.90 41.54
C ASP A 142 0.53 18.20 40.03
N ASP A 143 1.69 18.75 39.68
CA ASP A 143 1.99 19.20 38.32
C ASP A 143 2.67 18.10 37.48
N ASN A 144 3.19 17.04 38.11
CA ASN A 144 3.99 15.99 37.50
C ASN A 144 3.35 14.58 37.55
N GLY A 145 2.24 14.41 38.28
CA GLY A 145 1.39 13.23 38.25
C GLY A 145 1.91 11.98 38.97
N ASP A 146 2.79 12.11 39.98
CA ASP A 146 3.43 10.98 40.70
C ASP A 146 2.85 10.62 42.10
#